data_AF-A0A349W267-F1
#
_entry.id   AF-A0A349W267-F1
#
_cell.length_a   1.000
_cell.length_b   1.000
_cell.length_c   1.000
_cell.angle_alpha   90.00
_cell.angle_beta   90.00
_cell.angle_gamma   90.00
#
_symmetry.space_group_name_H-M   'P 1'
#
loop_
_entity.id
_entity.type
_entity.pdbx_description
1 polymer ?
#
loop_
_entity_poly.entity_id
_entity_poly.type
_entity_poly.pdbx_seq_one_letter_code
_entity_poly.pdbx_strand_id
1 'polypeptide(L)'
;MAGFGMSYQEFKKTGNKIGLYLQPLTDIHLHSNFNYDLSVPGDIRYVYIFSAIALFMLLIATINFMNLSTASGFKRCKEVGVRKVLGADKQNLMRQFMLEGVLLTYISLGIALGIVLLALPLFNQISGKEIDIQKLEISKIIPILLGFGLIVGLFSSSYPALYLSSFNPLRVLKGKISRSTKGFNLRSGLVVFQFIISVGLIFGTVVVVQQLDYMRHIKLGYNKDNVLIIPSWPLGKNEKTYYNLLMQDSRIKHVSHSSYLPAGESNNNNFFIYPDGNTDQWVKTIRYDVDEEYIPVMGMQLKEGRNFAKTFGNDSLSVIINETAAKDLGWNNHSLGKILTNKDNKSYRVIGVVKDFHFRSLHEQISPLVMVLSDQAGSLILKTQTTDMEKLIQKLASLYRSFPTDIPFSYSFLDERYAQTYQAEVKTGKLLSIFAGLTIFVACLGLFGLAIFTANQRKKEIGIRKVVGATV
;
A
#
# COMPACT_ATOMS: atom_id res chain seq x y z
N MET A 1 -2.44 37.89 -1.54
CA MET A 1 -2.93 37.85 -0.14
C MET A 1 -3.88 38.97 0.21
N ALA A 2 -3.97 40.05 -0.58
CA ALA A 2 -5.01 41.07 -0.44
C ALA A 2 -6.46 40.53 -0.50
N GLY A 3 -6.68 39.33 -1.05
CA GLY A 3 -7.95 38.62 -0.91
C GLY A 3 -8.25 38.28 0.56
N PHE A 4 -7.34 37.61 1.26
CA PHE A 4 -7.53 37.07 2.62
C PHE A 4 -7.63 38.10 3.75
N GLY A 5 -7.70 39.41 3.46
CA GLY A 5 -7.75 40.46 4.47
C GLY A 5 -6.59 40.51 5.47
N MET A 6 -5.55 39.70 5.27
CA MET A 6 -4.49 39.47 6.22
C MET A 6 -3.12 39.68 5.58
N SER A 7 -2.19 40.21 6.35
CA SER A 7 -0.80 40.36 5.90
C SER A 7 -0.13 38.99 5.73
N TYR A 8 0.91 38.93 4.88
CA TYR A 8 1.72 37.71 4.72
C TYR A 8 2.31 37.20 6.04
N GLN A 9 2.61 38.11 6.97
CA GLN A 9 3.12 37.76 8.28
C GLN A 9 2.06 37.15 9.19
N GLU A 10 0.83 37.68 9.20
CA GLU A 10 -0.29 37.09 9.93
C GLU A 10 -0.68 35.73 9.36
N PHE A 11 -0.65 35.58 8.03
CA PHE A 11 -0.90 34.31 7.36
C PHE A 11 0.09 33.23 7.83
N LYS A 12 1.38 33.56 7.93
CA LYS A 12 2.38 32.64 8.50
C LYS A 12 2.20 32.37 9.98
N LYS A 13 1.80 33.37 10.78
CA LYS A 13 1.57 33.21 12.24
C LYS A 13 0.42 32.25 12.55
N THR A 14 -0.58 32.17 11.68
CA THR A 14 -1.67 31.18 11.79
C THR A 14 -1.25 29.74 11.42
N GLY A 15 0.04 29.50 11.15
CA GLY A 15 0.57 28.18 10.81
C GLY A 15 0.48 27.83 9.32
N ASN A 16 -0.12 28.71 8.51
CA ASN A 16 -0.30 28.47 7.09
C ASN A 16 0.97 28.78 6.29
N LYS A 17 1.33 27.88 5.36
CA LYS A 17 2.49 28.03 4.47
C LYS A 17 2.01 28.11 3.02
N ILE A 18 2.20 29.28 2.40
CA ILE A 18 2.03 29.47 0.95
C ILE A 18 3.37 29.95 0.39
N GLY A 19 3.87 29.21 -0.60
CA GLY A 19 5.11 29.51 -1.28
C GLY A 19 5.25 28.64 -2.52
N LEU A 20 6.01 29.13 -3.49
CA LEU A 20 6.53 28.27 -4.56
C LEU A 20 7.79 27.61 -4.00
N TYR A 21 7.84 26.28 -4.09
CA TYR A 21 8.98 25.49 -3.65
C TYR A 21 9.62 24.84 -4.86
N LEU A 22 10.94 24.87 -4.92
CA LEU A 22 11.68 24.12 -5.92
C LEU A 22 11.85 22.69 -5.38
N GLN A 23 11.52 21.71 -6.22
CA GLN A 23 11.77 20.30 -5.94
C GLN A 23 12.79 19.77 -6.97
N PRO A 24 13.87 19.10 -6.55
CA PRO A 24 14.79 18.45 -7.48
C PRO A 24 14.04 17.46 -8.37
N LEU A 25 14.36 17.45 -9.66
CA LEU A 25 13.70 16.57 -10.64
C LEU A 25 13.81 15.08 -10.26
N THR A 26 14.92 14.69 -9.65
CA THR A 26 15.19 13.32 -9.18
C THR A 26 14.32 12.90 -7.99
N ASP A 27 13.79 13.85 -7.22
CA ASP A 27 13.01 13.58 -6.01
C ASP A 27 11.51 13.47 -6.28
N ILE A 28 11.06 13.89 -7.47
CA ILE A 28 9.63 13.90 -7.82
C ILE A 28 9.02 12.52 -7.67
N HIS A 29 9.72 11.48 -8.14
CA HIS A 29 9.16 10.12 -8.15
C HIS A 29 8.92 9.52 -6.75
N LEU A 30 9.67 9.92 -5.72
CA LEU A 30 9.60 9.28 -4.39
C LEU A 30 9.09 10.17 -3.26
N HIS A 31 9.11 11.49 -3.48
CA HIS A 31 8.81 12.48 -2.44
C HIS A 31 7.80 13.54 -2.86
N SER A 32 7.36 13.54 -4.13
CA SER A 32 6.36 14.51 -4.56
C SER A 32 5.00 14.18 -3.97
N ASN A 33 4.35 15.24 -3.46
CA ASN A 33 2.96 15.22 -3.03
C ASN A 33 2.09 16.03 -4.01
N PHE A 34 2.55 16.25 -5.25
CA PHE A 34 1.81 16.98 -6.28
C PHE A 34 0.90 16.04 -7.07
N ASN A 35 -0.36 16.44 -7.23
CA ASN A 35 -1.36 15.65 -7.96
C ASN A 35 -1.19 15.67 -9.50
N TYR A 36 -0.20 16.38 -10.03
CA TYR A 36 0.00 16.60 -11.48
C TYR A 36 1.43 16.30 -11.93
N ASP A 37 2.08 15.33 -11.29
CA ASP A 37 3.42 14.91 -11.70
C ASP A 37 3.41 14.18 -13.04
N LEU A 38 4.55 14.27 -13.75
CA LEU A 38 4.76 13.65 -15.07
C LEU A 38 4.69 12.11 -15.05
N SER A 39 4.76 11.49 -13.87
CA SER A 39 4.68 10.05 -13.66
C SER A 39 3.87 9.75 -12.42
N VAL A 40 3.22 8.58 -12.38
CA VAL A 40 2.53 8.09 -11.16
C VAL A 40 3.53 8.14 -9.98
N PRO A 41 3.24 8.92 -8.93
CA PRO A 41 4.18 9.09 -7.82
C PRO A 41 4.35 7.75 -7.09
N GLY A 42 5.61 7.43 -6.80
CA GLY A 42 5.99 6.41 -5.83
C GLY A 42 6.11 7.02 -4.44
N ASP A 43 6.14 6.16 -3.42
CA ASP A 43 6.28 6.58 -2.03
C ASP A 43 7.53 5.94 -1.43
N ILE A 44 8.45 6.78 -0.94
CA ILE A 44 9.68 6.30 -0.31
C ILE A 44 9.43 5.40 0.90
N ARG A 45 8.31 5.55 1.59
CA ARG A 45 7.93 4.68 2.72
C ARG A 45 7.85 3.23 2.29
N TYR A 46 7.33 2.94 1.09
CA TYR A 46 7.31 1.57 0.56
C TYR A 46 8.72 1.04 0.31
N VAL A 47 9.63 1.87 -0.20
CA VAL A 47 11.04 1.49 -0.41
C VAL A 47 11.71 1.13 0.92
N TYR A 48 11.48 1.93 1.97
CA TYR A 48 12.02 1.62 3.30
C TYR A 48 11.42 0.35 3.90
N ILE A 49 10.11 0.14 3.76
CA ILE A 49 9.44 -1.08 4.24
C ILE A 49 10.03 -2.32 3.54
N PHE A 50 10.11 -2.33 2.20
CA PHE A 50 10.65 -3.46 1.46
C PHE A 50 12.14 -3.69 1.75
N SER A 51 12.93 -2.62 1.89
CA SER A 51 14.35 -2.72 2.23
C SER A 51 14.57 -3.31 3.64
N ALA A 52 13.77 -2.87 4.62
CA ALA A 52 13.82 -3.41 5.97
C ALA A 52 13.42 -4.89 6.01
N ILE A 53 12.39 -5.29 5.27
CA ILE A 53 11.97 -6.69 5.17
C ILE A 53 13.04 -7.55 4.50
N ALA A 54 13.60 -7.09 3.38
CA ALA A 54 14.68 -7.81 2.71
C ALA A 54 15.89 -8.01 3.63
N LEU A 55 16.27 -6.97 4.39
CA LEU A 55 17.34 -7.05 5.39
C LEU A 55 17.02 -8.07 6.49
N PHE A 56 15.81 -8.02 7.06
CA PHE A 56 15.38 -8.95 8.10
C PHE A 56 15.30 -10.40 7.62
N MET A 57 14.78 -10.63 6.41
CA MET A 57 14.76 -11.95 5.79
C MET A 57 16.17 -12.49 5.60
N LEU A 58 17.11 -11.66 5.14
CA LEU A 58 18.51 -12.03 4.98
C LEU A 58 19.16 -12.36 6.33
N LEU A 59 18.89 -11.56 7.38
CA LEU A 59 19.38 -11.84 8.73
C LEU A 59 18.84 -13.19 9.24
N ILE A 60 17.54 -13.45 9.06
CA ILE A 60 16.93 -14.74 9.43
C ILE A 60 17.59 -15.89 8.66
N ALA A 61 17.78 -15.76 7.36
CA ALA A 61 18.39 -16.79 6.52
C ALA A 61 19.85 -17.06 6.90
N THR A 62 20.63 -16.01 7.16
CA THR A 62 22.04 -16.15 7.58
C THR A 62 22.16 -16.76 8.97
N ILE A 63 21.32 -16.35 9.94
CA ILE A 63 21.24 -16.97 11.26
C ILE A 63 20.85 -18.44 11.17
N ASN A 64 19.87 -18.76 10.33
CA ASN A 64 19.45 -20.12 10.10
C ASN A 64 20.61 -20.98 9.54
N PHE A 65 21.31 -20.49 8.52
CA PHE A 65 22.50 -21.14 7.98
C PHE A 65 23.60 -21.31 9.04
N MET A 66 23.89 -20.29 9.85
CA MET A 66 24.85 -20.40 10.95
C MET A 66 24.47 -21.51 11.92
N ASN A 67 23.19 -21.56 12.30
CA ASN A 67 22.66 -22.55 13.24
C ASN A 67 22.79 -23.98 12.68
N LEU A 68 22.38 -24.20 11.43
CA LEU A 68 22.45 -25.49 10.74
C LEU A 68 23.91 -25.94 10.51
N SER A 69 24.77 -25.05 10.04
CA SER A 69 26.19 -25.34 9.78
C SER A 69 26.94 -25.68 11.06
N THR A 70 26.65 -24.97 12.17
CA THR A 70 27.25 -25.26 13.47
C THR A 70 26.75 -26.60 14.03
N ALA A 71 25.45 -26.91 13.87
CA ALA A 71 24.88 -28.19 14.29
C ALA A 71 25.48 -29.38 13.51
N SER A 72 25.68 -29.22 12.21
CA SER A 72 26.29 -30.23 11.33
C SER A 72 27.78 -30.45 11.60
N GLY A 73 28.46 -29.42 12.11
CA GLY A 73 29.89 -29.41 12.41
C GLY A 73 30.35 -30.48 13.42
N PHE A 74 29.45 -31.05 14.24
CA PHE A 74 29.80 -32.13 15.18
C PHE A 74 30.33 -33.39 14.49
N LYS A 75 29.84 -33.71 13.29
CA LYS A 75 30.39 -34.80 12.46
C LYS A 75 31.82 -34.47 11.99
N ARG A 76 32.09 -33.19 11.74
CA ARG A 76 33.39 -32.65 11.30
C ARG A 76 34.37 -32.45 12.47
N CYS A 77 33.92 -32.45 13.72
CA CYS A 77 34.80 -32.30 14.89
C CYS A 77 35.87 -33.39 14.99
N LYS A 78 35.58 -34.63 14.57
CA LYS A 78 36.59 -35.71 14.52
C LYS A 78 37.67 -35.42 13.47
N GLU A 79 37.26 -35.01 12.28
CA GLU A 79 38.15 -34.62 11.17
C GLU A 79 39.06 -33.44 11.57
N VAL A 80 38.48 -32.39 12.17
CA VAL A 80 39.22 -31.23 12.68
C VAL A 80 40.18 -31.62 13.80
N GLY A 81 39.76 -32.53 14.69
CA GLY A 81 40.60 -33.06 15.76
C GLY A 81 41.83 -33.79 15.23
N VAL A 82 41.65 -34.64 14.21
CA VAL A 82 42.75 -35.35 13.53
C VAL A 82 43.68 -34.37 12.83
N ARG A 83 43.15 -33.38 12.08
CA ARG A 83 43.96 -32.37 11.39
C ARG A 83 44.81 -31.52 12.33
N LYS A 84 44.26 -31.13 13.49
CA LYS A 84 45.03 -30.39 14.51
C LYS A 84 46.15 -31.24 15.12
N VAL A 85 45.92 -32.54 15.33
CA VAL A 85 46.96 -33.47 15.79
C VAL A 85 48.05 -33.64 14.74
N LEU A 86 47.70 -33.57 13.46
CA LEU A 86 48.64 -33.55 12.33
C LEU A 86 49.31 -32.19 12.09
N GLY A 87 49.12 -31.20 12.98
CA GLY A 87 49.82 -29.90 12.93
C GLY A 87 49.06 -28.76 12.25
N ALA A 88 47.78 -28.92 11.91
CA ALA A 88 47.00 -27.81 11.34
C ALA A 88 46.71 -26.71 12.37
N ASP A 89 47.16 -25.49 12.09
CA ASP A 89 46.85 -24.29 12.87
C ASP A 89 45.33 -23.95 12.81
N LYS A 90 44.81 -23.41 13.91
CA LYS A 90 43.46 -22.84 14.04
C LYS A 90 43.11 -21.84 12.92
N GLN A 91 44.03 -20.96 12.51
CA GLN A 91 43.82 -19.98 11.45
C GLN A 91 43.65 -20.63 10.08
N ASN A 92 44.40 -21.69 9.77
CA ASN A 92 44.27 -22.42 8.51
C ASN A 92 42.90 -23.11 8.41
N LEU A 93 42.45 -23.74 9.51
CA LEU A 93 41.13 -24.35 9.59
C LEU A 93 40.00 -23.30 9.48
N MET A 94 40.16 -22.15 10.13
CA MET A 94 39.20 -21.05 10.05
C MET A 94 39.08 -20.51 8.62
N ARG A 95 40.20 -20.23 7.94
CA ARG A 95 40.21 -19.76 6.55
C ARG A 95 39.57 -20.80 5.61
N GLN A 96 39.88 -22.07 5.79
CA GLN A 96 39.28 -23.16 5.01
C GLN A 96 37.74 -23.17 5.15
N PHE A 97 37.21 -23.12 6.37
CA PHE A 97 35.77 -23.11 6.59
C PHE A 97 35.08 -21.84 6.10
N MET A 98 35.74 -20.67 6.21
CA MET A 98 35.22 -19.44 5.64
C MET A 98 35.16 -19.51 4.11
N LEU A 99 36.20 -20.03 3.45
CA LEU A 99 36.22 -20.21 2.00
C LEU A 99 35.14 -21.19 1.53
N GLU A 100 34.96 -22.31 2.23
CA GLU A 100 33.91 -23.28 1.92
C GLU A 100 32.51 -22.66 2.01
N GLY A 101 32.25 -21.88 3.07
CA GLY A 101 30.96 -21.22 3.25
C GLY A 101 30.72 -20.08 2.25
N VAL A 102 31.75 -19.31 1.89
CA VAL A 102 31.68 -18.32 0.81
C VAL A 102 31.39 -19.00 -0.53
N LEU A 103 32.05 -20.12 -0.84
CA LEU A 103 31.82 -20.87 -2.08
C LEU A 103 30.38 -21.41 -2.14
N LEU A 104 29.86 -21.97 -1.05
CA LEU A 104 28.46 -22.39 -0.96
C LEU A 104 27.48 -21.22 -1.13
N THR A 105 27.85 -20.03 -0.63
CA THR A 105 27.05 -18.81 -0.81
C THR A 105 26.99 -18.40 -2.29
N TYR A 106 28.10 -18.48 -3.03
CA TYR A 106 28.12 -18.19 -4.46
C TYR A 106 27.35 -19.22 -5.30
N ILE A 107 27.44 -20.51 -4.96
CA ILE A 107 26.59 -21.53 -5.60
C ILE A 107 25.11 -21.20 -5.36
N SER A 108 24.76 -20.88 -4.12
CA SER A 108 23.38 -20.49 -3.75
C SER A 108 22.93 -19.22 -4.47
N LEU A 109 23.83 -18.24 -4.64
CA LEU A 109 23.57 -17.01 -5.40
C LEU A 109 23.26 -17.32 -6.87
N GLY A 110 24.02 -18.21 -7.51
CA GLY A 110 23.75 -18.65 -8.88
C GLY A 110 22.38 -19.31 -9.03
N ILE A 111 22.02 -20.20 -8.10
CA ILE A 111 20.68 -20.82 -8.05
C ILE A 111 19.60 -19.76 -7.83
N ALA A 112 19.83 -18.82 -6.91
CA ALA A 112 18.89 -17.74 -6.61
C ALA A 112 18.64 -16.84 -7.84
N LEU A 113 19.68 -16.53 -8.62
CA LEU A 113 19.53 -15.79 -9.88
C LEU A 113 18.64 -16.55 -10.88
N GLY A 114 18.84 -17.86 -11.02
CA GLY A 114 17.96 -18.70 -11.84
C GLY A 114 16.50 -18.65 -11.39
N ILE A 115 16.26 -18.74 -10.07
CA ILE A 115 14.90 -18.64 -9.51
C ILE A 115 14.30 -17.25 -9.74
N VAL A 116 15.07 -16.18 -9.56
CA VAL A 116 14.62 -14.81 -9.82
C VAL A 116 14.18 -14.63 -11.27
N LEU A 117 14.96 -15.15 -12.23
CA LEU A 117 14.61 -15.08 -13.66
C LEU A 117 13.28 -15.79 -13.96
N LEU A 118 13.06 -16.96 -13.36
CA LEU A 118 11.81 -17.72 -13.53
C LEU A 118 10.61 -17.09 -12.79
N ALA A 119 10.85 -16.46 -11.65
CA ALA A 119 9.82 -15.84 -10.82
C ALA A 119 9.47 -14.40 -11.26
N LEU A 120 10.30 -13.76 -12.09
CA LEU A 120 10.12 -12.37 -12.51
C LEU A 120 8.76 -12.09 -13.18
N PRO A 121 8.24 -12.94 -14.09
CA PRO A 121 6.92 -12.70 -14.70
C PRO A 121 5.80 -12.68 -13.65
N LEU A 122 5.85 -13.61 -12.69
CA LEU A 122 4.90 -13.67 -11.59
C LEU A 122 5.02 -12.44 -10.68
N PHE A 123 6.25 -12.01 -10.38
CA PHE A 123 6.50 -10.80 -9.60
C PHE A 123 5.95 -9.54 -10.30
N ASN A 124 6.15 -9.42 -11.62
CA ASN A 124 5.62 -8.32 -12.43
C ASN A 124 4.08 -8.29 -12.39
N GLN A 125 3.43 -9.46 -12.46
CA GLN A 125 1.97 -9.56 -12.36
C GLN A 125 1.45 -9.13 -10.97
N ILE A 126 2.10 -9.55 -9.89
CA ILE A 126 1.67 -9.24 -8.52
C ILE A 126 1.94 -7.78 -8.16
N SER A 127 3.13 -7.28 -8.51
CA SER A 127 3.54 -5.90 -8.23
C SER A 127 2.91 -4.89 -9.19
N GLY A 128 2.38 -5.33 -10.33
CA GLY A 128 1.92 -4.48 -11.42
C GLY A 128 3.04 -3.59 -11.96
N LYS A 129 4.26 -4.14 -12.03
CA LYS A 129 5.47 -3.48 -12.55
C LYS A 129 5.96 -4.23 -13.78
N GLU A 130 6.65 -3.51 -14.66
CA GLU A 130 7.24 -4.07 -15.86
C GLU A 130 8.76 -4.06 -15.73
N ILE A 131 9.29 -4.96 -14.89
CA ILE A 131 10.73 -5.14 -14.77
C ILE A 131 11.18 -6.01 -15.94
N ASP A 132 11.97 -5.41 -16.82
CA ASP A 132 12.60 -6.06 -17.96
C ASP A 132 14.10 -6.20 -17.71
N ILE A 133 14.60 -7.42 -17.81
CA ILE A 133 16.01 -7.75 -17.62
C ILE A 133 16.89 -7.05 -18.66
N GLN A 134 16.37 -6.81 -19.87
CA GLN A 134 17.11 -6.14 -20.93
C GLN A 134 17.37 -4.67 -20.62
N LYS A 135 16.50 -4.05 -19.80
CA LYS A 135 16.61 -2.65 -19.37
C LYS A 135 17.49 -2.49 -18.12
N LEU A 136 17.89 -3.59 -17.48
CA LEU A 136 18.77 -3.54 -16.33
C LEU A 136 20.20 -3.24 -16.77
N GLU A 137 20.88 -2.34 -16.06
CA GLU A 137 22.30 -2.09 -16.25
C GLU A 137 23.12 -3.25 -15.63
N ILE A 138 23.15 -4.39 -16.33
CA ILE A 138 23.79 -5.64 -15.89
C ILE A 138 25.26 -5.39 -15.49
N SER A 139 25.95 -4.49 -16.18
CA SER A 139 27.33 -4.08 -15.89
C SER A 139 27.51 -3.50 -14.48
N LYS A 140 26.51 -2.81 -13.93
CA LYS A 140 26.53 -2.28 -12.55
C LYS A 140 26.03 -3.30 -11.52
N ILE A 141 25.07 -4.16 -11.91
CA ILE A 141 24.44 -5.12 -10.98
C ILE A 141 25.38 -6.27 -10.62
N ILE A 142 26.11 -6.83 -11.58
CA ILE A 142 27.01 -7.97 -11.33
C ILE A 142 28.06 -7.68 -10.23
N PRO A 143 28.84 -6.58 -10.26
CA PRO A 143 29.82 -6.31 -9.21
C PRO A 143 29.15 -6.09 -7.84
N ILE A 144 27.96 -5.49 -7.80
CA ILE A 144 27.18 -5.34 -6.56
C ILE A 144 26.78 -6.71 -6.01
N LEU A 145 26.28 -7.62 -6.84
CA LEU A 145 25.89 -8.97 -6.43
C LEU A 145 27.09 -9.80 -5.95
N LEU A 146 28.24 -9.68 -6.61
CA LEU A 146 29.46 -10.36 -6.18
C LEU A 146 29.94 -9.83 -4.83
N GLY A 147 30.01 -8.50 -4.67
CA GLY A 147 30.36 -7.88 -3.39
C GLY A 147 29.38 -8.27 -2.27
N PHE A 148 28.08 -8.29 -2.58
CA PHE A 148 27.04 -8.72 -1.65
C PHE A 148 27.18 -10.19 -1.25
N GLY A 149 27.39 -11.09 -2.21
CA GLY A 149 27.62 -12.51 -1.96
C GLY A 149 28.83 -12.76 -1.06
N LEU A 150 29.91 -12.00 -1.26
CA LEU A 150 31.09 -12.05 -0.40
C LEU A 150 30.76 -11.64 1.04
N ILE A 151 30.09 -10.51 1.23
CA ILE A 151 29.72 -10.01 2.57
C ILE A 151 28.83 -11.02 3.29
N VAL A 152 27.79 -11.53 2.61
CA VAL A 152 26.86 -12.51 3.19
C VAL A 152 27.56 -13.83 3.51
N GLY A 153 28.45 -14.30 2.62
CA GLY A 153 29.20 -15.54 2.82
C GLY A 153 30.17 -15.46 4.00
N LEU A 154 30.89 -14.34 4.12
CA LEU A 154 31.76 -14.07 5.26
C LEU A 154 30.95 -13.98 6.56
N PHE A 155 29.85 -13.22 6.56
CA PHE A 155 29.01 -13.06 7.74
C PHE A 155 28.44 -14.39 8.22
N SER A 156 27.76 -15.12 7.33
CA SER A 156 27.12 -16.41 7.60
C SER A 156 28.09 -17.52 8.03
N SER A 157 29.36 -17.46 7.60
CA SER A 157 30.38 -18.47 7.90
C SER A 157 31.28 -18.11 9.09
N SER A 158 31.26 -16.85 9.53
CA SER A 158 32.11 -16.35 10.62
C SER A 158 31.89 -17.14 11.92
N TYR A 159 30.64 -17.28 12.36
CA TYR A 159 30.33 -17.97 13.62
C TYR A 159 30.67 -19.46 13.60
N PRO A 160 30.24 -20.27 12.59
CA PRO A 160 30.65 -21.67 12.48
C PRO A 160 32.16 -21.87 12.40
N ALA A 161 32.89 -21.03 11.65
CA ALA A 161 34.34 -21.15 11.49
C ALA A 161 35.08 -20.89 12.81
N LEU A 162 34.67 -19.87 13.57
CA LEU A 162 35.23 -19.58 14.89
C LEU A 162 34.90 -20.68 15.90
N TYR A 163 33.65 -21.16 15.91
CA TYR A 163 33.22 -22.21 16.81
C TYR A 163 33.95 -23.53 16.55
N LEU A 164 34.01 -23.99 15.28
CA LEU A 164 34.64 -25.25 14.91
C LEU A 164 36.16 -25.22 15.02
N SER A 165 36.80 -24.09 14.68
CA SER A 165 38.26 -23.96 14.82
C SER A 165 38.70 -23.91 16.29
N SER A 166 37.82 -23.60 17.25
CA SER A 166 38.16 -23.53 18.68
C SER A 166 38.23 -24.88 19.41
N PHE A 167 37.87 -25.99 18.77
CA PHE A 167 37.83 -27.30 19.44
C PHE A 167 39.21 -27.79 19.90
N ASN A 168 39.27 -28.27 21.16
CA ASN A 168 40.47 -28.87 21.75
C ASN A 168 40.54 -30.38 21.44
N PRO A 169 41.55 -30.86 20.67
CA PRO A 169 41.65 -32.26 20.22
C PRO A 169 41.59 -33.29 21.36
N LEU A 170 42.23 -32.98 22.48
CA LEU A 170 42.34 -33.85 23.66
C LEU A 170 40.98 -34.15 24.32
N ARG A 171 40.01 -33.22 24.26
CA ARG A 171 38.66 -33.42 24.83
C ARG A 171 37.73 -34.16 23.87
N VAL A 172 37.90 -33.94 22.56
CA VAL A 172 37.10 -34.58 21.51
C VAL A 172 37.45 -36.06 21.36
N LEU A 173 38.74 -36.41 21.41
CA LEU A 173 39.22 -37.81 21.26
C LEU A 173 38.94 -38.68 22.49
N LYS A 174 38.92 -38.10 23.70
CA LYS A 174 38.57 -38.83 24.95
C LYS A 174 37.07 -39.01 25.17
N GLY A 175 36.20 -38.60 24.24
CA GLY A 175 34.73 -38.69 24.37
C GLY A 175 34.11 -37.80 25.46
N LYS A 176 34.93 -37.13 26.28
CA LYS A 176 34.52 -36.15 27.29
C LYS A 176 34.38 -34.77 26.64
N ILE A 177 33.37 -34.63 25.78
CA ILE A 177 32.87 -33.30 25.39
C ILE A 177 32.13 -32.77 26.62
N SER A 178 32.86 -32.18 27.55
CA SER A 178 32.31 -31.68 28.80
C SER A 178 31.21 -30.67 28.52
N ARG A 179 30.02 -30.93 29.08
CA ARG A 179 28.96 -29.97 29.37
C ARG A 179 29.52 -28.57 29.60
N SER A 180 29.43 -27.70 28.59
CA SER A 180 29.51 -26.25 28.81
C SER A 180 28.11 -25.79 29.21
N THR A 181 27.77 -25.99 30.48
CA THR A 181 26.53 -25.54 31.11
C THR A 181 26.90 -24.49 32.14
N LYS A 182 26.84 -23.20 31.77
CA LYS A 182 26.65 -22.03 32.68
C LYS A 182 26.64 -20.65 32.00
N GLY A 183 26.34 -20.55 30.70
CA GLY A 183 26.22 -19.26 30.00
C GLY A 183 25.09 -19.26 28.98
N PHE A 184 24.51 -18.09 28.70
CA PHE A 184 23.52 -17.88 27.64
C PHE A 184 24.06 -18.46 26.33
N ASN A 185 23.39 -19.50 25.80
CA ASN A 185 23.80 -20.11 24.55
C ASN A 185 23.51 -19.12 23.43
N LEU A 186 24.57 -18.58 22.81
CA LEU A 186 24.48 -17.60 21.74
C LEU A 186 23.54 -18.07 20.61
N ARG A 187 23.48 -19.39 20.36
CA ARG A 187 22.53 -20.01 19.44
C ARG A 187 21.07 -19.83 19.87
N SER A 188 20.77 -20.05 21.15
CA SER A 188 19.43 -19.83 21.69
C SER A 188 19.03 -18.37 21.59
N GLY A 189 19.97 -17.44 21.83
CA GLY A 189 19.75 -16.01 21.60
C GLY A 189 19.46 -15.66 20.14
N LEU A 190 20.25 -16.18 19.20
CA LEU A 190 20.04 -15.99 17.77
C LEU A 190 18.68 -16.52 17.30
N VAL A 191 18.25 -17.69 17.81
CA VAL A 191 16.92 -18.25 17.50
C VAL A 191 15.81 -17.38 18.08
N VAL A 192 15.93 -16.93 19.34
CA VAL A 192 14.93 -16.03 19.93
C VAL A 192 14.83 -14.72 19.13
N PHE A 193 15.96 -14.13 18.74
CA PHE A 193 15.98 -12.92 17.90
C PHE A 193 15.31 -13.14 16.54
N GLN A 194 15.58 -14.27 15.89
CA GLN A 194 14.93 -14.67 14.64
C GLN A 194 13.40 -14.77 14.78
N PHE A 195 12.93 -15.34 15.90
CA PHE A 195 11.50 -15.44 16.21
C PHE A 195 10.87 -14.08 16.48
N ILE A 196 11.55 -13.18 17.20
CA ILE A 196 11.06 -11.80 17.43
C ILE A 196 10.81 -11.10 16.09
N ILE A 197 11.77 -11.18 15.16
CA ILE A 197 11.62 -10.59 13.82
C ILE A 197 10.45 -11.25 13.07
N SER A 198 10.35 -12.58 13.10
CA SER A 198 9.30 -13.32 12.39
C SER A 198 7.91 -12.95 12.92
N VAL A 199 7.73 -12.91 14.25
CA VAL A 199 6.48 -12.51 14.90
C VAL A 199 6.15 -11.04 14.60
N GLY A 200 7.13 -10.15 14.60
CA GLY A 200 6.95 -8.75 14.22
C GLY A 200 6.45 -8.59 12.78
N LEU A 201 7.02 -9.35 11.83
CA LEU A 201 6.58 -9.35 10.43
C LEU A 201 5.17 -9.92 10.25
N ILE A 202 4.83 -11.00 10.98
CA ILE A 202 3.46 -11.55 11.00
C ILE A 202 2.48 -10.51 11.51
N PHE A 203 2.79 -9.89 12.66
CA PHE A 203 1.94 -8.87 13.26
C PHE A 203 1.74 -7.69 12.30
N GLY A 204 2.81 -7.16 11.71
CA GLY A 204 2.74 -6.08 10.73
C GLY A 204 1.89 -6.44 9.51
N THR A 205 2.05 -7.66 8.99
CA THR A 205 1.25 -8.17 7.86
C THR A 205 -0.23 -8.27 8.21
N VAL A 206 -0.56 -8.84 9.38
CA VAL A 206 -1.94 -8.95 9.85
C VAL A 206 -2.57 -7.57 10.00
N VAL A 207 -1.85 -6.61 10.58
CA VAL A 207 -2.33 -5.23 10.72
C VAL A 207 -2.59 -4.61 9.34
N VAL A 208 -1.68 -4.75 8.37
CA VAL A 208 -1.89 -4.22 7.01
C VAL A 208 -3.13 -4.85 6.36
N VAL A 209 -3.30 -6.17 6.47
CA VAL A 209 -4.48 -6.85 5.92
C VAL A 209 -5.77 -6.36 6.59
N GLN A 210 -5.76 -6.17 7.92
CA GLN A 210 -6.90 -5.63 8.65
C GLN A 210 -7.20 -4.17 8.27
N GLN A 211 -6.17 -3.33 8.08
CA GLN A 211 -6.35 -1.94 7.65
C GLN A 211 -6.93 -1.87 6.24
N LEU A 212 -6.43 -2.69 5.30
CA LEU A 212 -7.02 -2.82 3.96
C LEU A 212 -8.48 -3.25 4.01
N ASP A 213 -8.82 -4.19 4.90
CA ASP A 213 -10.21 -4.62 5.06
C ASP A 213 -11.10 -3.52 5.64
N TYR A 214 -10.61 -2.80 6.64
CA TYR A 214 -11.28 -1.64 7.22
C TYR A 214 -11.56 -0.55 6.17
N MET A 215 -10.58 -0.23 5.32
CA MET A 215 -10.73 0.76 4.25
C MET A 215 -11.77 0.35 3.20
N ARG A 216 -12.04 -0.95 3.01
CA ARG A 216 -13.08 -1.41 2.08
C ARG A 216 -14.50 -1.30 2.63
N HIS A 217 -14.66 -1.39 3.95
CA HIS A 217 -15.96 -1.46 4.62
C HIS A 217 -16.33 -0.18 5.38
N ILE A 218 -15.44 0.80 5.45
CA ILE A 218 -15.74 2.09 6.08
C ILE A 218 -16.94 2.76 5.39
N LYS A 219 -17.79 3.42 6.18
CA LYS A 219 -18.91 4.19 5.66
C LYS A 219 -18.37 5.44 4.97
N LEU A 220 -18.43 5.47 3.65
CA LEU A 220 -17.91 6.58 2.84
C LEU A 220 -18.79 7.83 2.85
N GLY A 221 -20.02 7.74 3.35
CA GLY A 221 -21.01 8.83 3.26
C GLY A 221 -21.76 8.88 1.92
N TYR A 222 -21.44 7.97 1.00
CA TYR A 222 -22.17 7.71 -0.25
C TYR A 222 -22.17 6.21 -0.58
N ASN A 223 -23.05 5.81 -1.49
CA ASN A 223 -23.17 4.45 -1.99
C ASN A 223 -22.44 4.29 -3.33
N LYS A 224 -21.45 3.41 -3.37
CA LYS A 224 -20.66 3.07 -4.57
C LYS A 224 -21.18 1.85 -5.33
N ASP A 225 -22.01 1.02 -4.70
CA ASP A 225 -22.43 -0.28 -5.24
C ASP A 225 -23.50 -0.08 -6.31
N ASN A 226 -23.44 -0.80 -7.43
CA ASN A 226 -24.39 -0.66 -8.54
C ASN A 226 -24.48 0.77 -9.09
N VAL A 227 -23.37 1.51 -9.07
CA VAL A 227 -23.26 2.85 -9.67
C VAL A 227 -22.36 2.77 -10.90
N LEU A 228 -22.94 3.01 -12.06
CA LEU A 228 -22.26 2.99 -13.35
C LEU A 228 -21.99 4.42 -13.82
N ILE A 229 -20.76 4.68 -14.28
CA ILE A 229 -20.32 5.99 -14.74
C ILE A 229 -20.04 5.90 -16.24
N ILE A 230 -20.68 6.76 -17.02
CA ILE A 230 -20.53 6.85 -18.47
C ILE A 230 -20.07 8.27 -18.80
N PRO A 231 -18.87 8.46 -19.36
CA PRO A 231 -18.43 9.77 -19.84
C PRO A 231 -19.42 10.29 -20.89
N SER A 232 -19.99 11.47 -20.65
CA SER A 232 -21.06 12.02 -21.50
C SER A 232 -20.61 13.19 -22.36
N TRP A 233 -19.48 13.81 -22.03
CA TRP A 233 -18.84 14.86 -22.82
C TRP A 233 -18.73 14.56 -24.34
N PRO A 234 -18.49 13.31 -24.82
CA PRO A 234 -18.42 13.04 -26.26
C PRO A 234 -19.77 13.16 -26.98
N LEU A 235 -20.89 13.02 -26.25
CA LEU A 235 -22.24 13.10 -26.82
C LEU A 235 -22.62 14.55 -27.16
N GLY A 236 -21.97 15.54 -26.56
CA GLY A 236 -22.22 16.96 -26.79
C GLY A 236 -23.71 17.30 -26.71
N LYS A 237 -24.28 17.83 -27.81
CA LYS A 237 -25.70 18.23 -27.87
C LYS A 237 -26.68 17.06 -27.71
N ASN A 238 -26.25 15.83 -27.98
CA ASN A 238 -27.09 14.64 -27.92
C ASN A 238 -27.21 14.05 -26.51
N GLU A 239 -26.40 14.53 -25.56
CA GLU A 239 -26.38 14.05 -24.18
C GLU A 239 -27.76 14.07 -23.53
N LYS A 240 -28.53 15.15 -23.72
CA LYS A 240 -29.89 15.28 -23.16
C LYS A 240 -30.85 14.22 -23.71
N THR A 241 -30.74 13.89 -25.00
CA THR A 241 -31.54 12.83 -25.62
C THR A 241 -31.15 11.47 -25.07
N TYR A 242 -29.84 11.21 -24.94
CA TYR A 242 -29.34 9.98 -24.34
C TYR A 242 -29.83 9.83 -22.89
N TYR A 243 -29.70 10.87 -22.07
CA TYR A 243 -30.21 10.93 -20.70
C TYR A 243 -31.70 10.57 -20.61
N ASN A 244 -32.54 11.17 -21.45
CA ASN A 244 -33.98 10.88 -21.47
C ASN A 244 -34.28 9.41 -21.82
N LEU A 245 -33.51 8.81 -22.73
CA LEU A 245 -33.66 7.40 -23.10
C LEU A 245 -33.18 6.45 -21.99
N LEU A 246 -32.15 6.85 -21.23
CA LEU A 246 -31.71 6.10 -20.04
C LEU A 246 -32.80 6.06 -18.97
N MET A 247 -33.45 7.19 -18.70
CA MET A 247 -34.53 7.26 -17.70
C MET A 247 -35.74 6.38 -18.04
N GLN A 248 -35.93 5.99 -19.30
CA GLN A 248 -37.01 5.09 -19.72
C GLN A 248 -36.72 3.61 -19.42
N ASP A 249 -35.46 3.25 -19.13
CA ASP A 249 -35.11 1.87 -18.81
C ASP A 249 -35.40 1.55 -17.35
N SER A 250 -36.39 0.70 -17.10
CA SER A 250 -36.77 0.24 -15.75
C SER A 250 -35.64 -0.41 -14.92
N ARG A 251 -34.52 -0.81 -15.54
CA ARG A 251 -33.35 -1.36 -14.83
C ARG A 251 -32.47 -0.28 -14.21
N ILE A 252 -32.68 0.98 -14.59
CA ILE A 252 -31.99 2.16 -14.05
C ILE A 252 -32.94 2.84 -13.08
N LYS A 253 -32.51 3.03 -11.84
CA LYS A 253 -33.32 3.63 -10.77
C LYS A 253 -33.24 5.16 -10.79
N HIS A 254 -32.04 5.70 -10.95
CA HIS A 254 -31.79 7.14 -11.02
C HIS A 254 -30.63 7.42 -11.98
N VAL A 255 -30.65 8.61 -12.61
CA VAL A 255 -29.58 9.11 -13.48
C VAL A 255 -29.24 10.53 -13.05
N SER A 256 -27.97 10.75 -12.71
CA SER A 256 -27.43 12.06 -12.38
C SER A 256 -26.40 12.48 -13.42
N HIS A 257 -26.30 13.77 -13.64
CA HIS A 257 -25.27 14.44 -14.41
C HIS A 257 -24.29 15.15 -13.45
N SER A 258 -23.00 14.82 -13.53
CA SER A 258 -21.96 15.55 -12.79
C SER A 258 -20.57 15.40 -13.39
N SER A 259 -19.77 16.47 -13.28
CA SER A 259 -18.35 16.48 -13.65
C SER A 259 -17.42 16.03 -12.51
N TYR A 260 -17.98 15.64 -11.36
CA TYR A 260 -17.23 15.32 -10.15
C TYR A 260 -17.67 13.99 -9.53
N LEU A 261 -16.68 13.18 -9.18
CA LEU A 261 -16.88 11.84 -8.62
C LEU A 261 -16.10 11.73 -7.31
N PRO A 262 -16.68 11.11 -6.26
CA PRO A 262 -16.00 11.01 -4.96
C PRO A 262 -14.93 9.91 -4.91
N ALA A 263 -14.69 9.17 -5.99
CA ALA A 263 -13.67 8.13 -6.06
C ALA A 263 -12.96 8.06 -7.41
N GLY A 264 -11.67 7.72 -7.36
CA GLY A 264 -10.77 7.71 -8.51
C GLY A 264 -10.32 9.11 -8.92
N GLU A 265 -9.73 9.22 -10.11
CA GLU A 265 -9.41 10.53 -10.69
C GLU A 265 -10.71 11.33 -10.90
N SER A 266 -10.77 12.50 -10.28
CA SER A 266 -11.86 13.46 -10.43
C SER A 266 -11.24 14.83 -10.69
N ASN A 267 -12.00 15.72 -11.33
CA ASN A 267 -11.58 17.09 -11.49
C ASN A 267 -11.23 17.69 -10.13
N ASN A 268 -10.02 18.22 -10.02
CA ASN A 268 -9.59 18.99 -8.87
C ASN A 268 -9.75 20.46 -9.24
N ASN A 269 -10.35 21.24 -8.35
CA ASN A 269 -10.46 22.67 -8.51
C ASN A 269 -10.08 23.38 -7.21
N ASN A 270 -9.84 24.68 -7.33
CA ASN A 270 -9.64 25.55 -6.19
C ASN A 270 -10.79 26.57 -6.20
N PHE A 271 -11.86 26.27 -5.47
CA PHE A 271 -13.01 27.16 -5.36
C PHE A 271 -12.92 27.94 -4.05
N PHE A 272 -12.65 29.23 -4.16
CA PHE A 272 -12.52 30.11 -2.99
C PHE A 272 -13.84 30.84 -2.76
N ILE A 273 -14.34 30.74 -1.54
CA ILE A 273 -15.57 31.40 -1.09
C ILE A 273 -15.29 32.25 0.14
N TYR A 274 -16.08 33.29 0.33
CA TYR A 274 -16.15 34.05 1.57
C TYR A 274 -17.61 34.34 1.94
N PRO A 275 -17.94 34.44 3.23
CA PRO A 275 -19.27 34.83 3.69
C PRO A 275 -19.60 36.27 3.32
N ASP A 276 -20.86 36.53 2.94
CA ASP A 276 -21.30 37.90 2.63
C ASP A 276 -21.13 38.83 3.84
N GLY A 277 -20.58 40.02 3.60
CA GLY A 277 -20.23 40.99 4.64
C GLY A 277 -18.91 40.75 5.39
N ASN A 278 -18.16 39.66 5.10
CA ASN A 278 -16.81 39.45 5.64
C ASN A 278 -15.86 38.94 4.54
N THR A 279 -15.33 39.88 3.77
CA THR A 279 -14.44 39.66 2.63
C THR A 279 -13.05 39.13 3.00
N ASP A 280 -12.72 39.12 4.29
CA ASP A 280 -11.40 38.72 4.78
C ASP A 280 -11.35 37.21 5.12
N GLN A 281 -12.52 36.59 5.35
CA GLN A 281 -12.62 35.17 5.71
C GLN A 281 -12.75 34.26 4.48
N TRP A 282 -11.64 34.05 3.77
CA TRP A 282 -11.62 33.13 2.64
C TRP A 282 -11.45 31.68 3.07
N VAL A 283 -12.36 30.84 2.60
CA VAL A 283 -12.27 29.39 2.75
C VAL A 283 -11.96 28.78 1.39
N LYS A 284 -10.90 27.98 1.33
CA LYS A 284 -10.61 27.16 0.16
C LYS A 284 -11.52 25.94 0.19
N THR A 285 -12.30 25.78 -0.86
CA THR A 285 -13.24 24.67 -1.04
C THR A 285 -13.02 23.97 -2.38
N ILE A 286 -13.67 22.82 -2.52
CA ILE A 286 -13.84 22.16 -3.81
C ILE A 286 -15.27 22.40 -4.29
N ARG A 287 -15.42 22.81 -5.55
CA ARG A 287 -16.71 22.94 -6.21
C ARG A 287 -17.12 21.64 -6.89
N TYR A 288 -18.30 21.13 -6.57
CA TYR A 288 -18.92 20.03 -7.28
C TYR A 288 -20.05 20.59 -8.12
N ASP A 289 -19.91 20.49 -9.44
CA ASP A 289 -21.00 20.78 -10.37
C ASP A 289 -21.89 19.54 -10.46
N VAL A 290 -23.12 19.65 -9.95
CA VAL A 290 -24.06 18.53 -9.79
C VAL A 290 -25.44 18.92 -10.29
N ASP A 291 -26.27 17.92 -10.58
CA ASP A 291 -27.70 18.09 -10.79
C ASP A 291 -28.51 17.75 -9.53
N GLU A 292 -29.84 17.86 -9.63
CA GLU A 292 -30.74 17.51 -8.53
C GLU A 292 -30.75 16.02 -8.16
N GLU A 293 -30.38 15.12 -9.08
CA GLU A 293 -30.38 13.67 -8.83
C GLU A 293 -29.08 13.18 -8.17
N TYR A 294 -28.03 14.00 -8.09
CA TYR A 294 -26.72 13.58 -7.56
C TYR A 294 -26.78 13.04 -6.13
N ILE A 295 -27.36 13.81 -5.20
CA ILE A 295 -27.48 13.40 -3.79
C ILE A 295 -28.29 12.08 -3.66
N PRO A 296 -29.47 11.94 -4.29
CA PRO A 296 -30.23 10.68 -4.33
C PRO A 296 -29.49 9.49 -4.96
N VAL A 297 -28.88 9.67 -6.14
CA VAL A 297 -28.11 8.63 -6.86
C VAL A 297 -26.99 8.09 -5.98
N MET A 298 -26.27 9.02 -5.33
CA MET A 298 -25.15 8.71 -4.46
C MET A 298 -25.59 8.25 -3.07
N GLY A 299 -26.88 8.30 -2.74
CA GLY A 299 -27.39 7.92 -1.42
C GLY A 299 -26.82 8.77 -0.28
N MET A 300 -26.48 10.03 -0.56
CA MET A 300 -25.94 10.97 0.42
C MET A 300 -27.04 11.46 1.37
N GLN A 301 -26.65 11.84 2.59
CA GLN A 301 -27.59 12.32 3.60
C GLN A 301 -27.49 13.83 3.77
N LEU A 302 -28.61 14.54 3.58
CA LEU A 302 -28.73 15.92 4.00
C LEU A 302 -28.85 15.98 5.54
N LYS A 303 -28.02 16.81 6.15
CA LYS A 303 -28.08 17.13 7.58
C LYS A 303 -29.14 18.19 7.84
N GLU A 304 -29.16 19.25 7.02
CA GLU A 304 -30.04 20.40 7.16
C GLU A 304 -30.48 20.92 5.79
N GLY A 305 -31.65 21.55 5.73
CA GLY A 305 -32.17 22.19 4.52
C GLY A 305 -32.73 21.20 3.51
N ARG A 306 -32.52 21.48 2.22
CA ARG A 306 -33.09 20.70 1.11
C ARG A 306 -32.09 20.48 -0.02
N ASN A 307 -32.42 19.53 -0.90
CA ASN A 307 -31.73 19.34 -2.17
C ASN A 307 -32.15 20.41 -3.20
N PHE A 308 -31.40 20.48 -4.31
CA PHE A 308 -31.84 21.18 -5.52
C PHE A 308 -33.13 20.56 -6.05
N ALA A 309 -34.01 21.39 -6.62
CA ALA A 309 -35.19 20.89 -7.31
C ALA A 309 -35.59 21.82 -8.47
N LYS A 310 -35.94 21.22 -9.62
CA LYS A 310 -36.36 21.95 -10.84
C LYS A 310 -37.57 22.86 -10.62
N THR A 311 -38.36 22.61 -9.60
CA THR A 311 -39.56 23.40 -9.24
C THR A 311 -39.21 24.81 -8.76
N PHE A 312 -37.98 25.05 -8.32
CA PHE A 312 -37.53 26.36 -7.84
C PHE A 312 -36.60 27.01 -8.87
N GLY A 313 -37.13 27.94 -9.68
CA GLY A 313 -36.37 28.62 -10.74
C GLY A 313 -35.15 29.44 -10.30
N ASN A 314 -34.97 29.68 -8.99
CA ASN A 314 -33.85 30.42 -8.41
C ASN A 314 -32.71 29.52 -7.88
N ASP A 315 -32.78 28.20 -8.04
CA ASP A 315 -31.76 27.28 -7.54
C ASP A 315 -30.41 27.41 -8.29
N SER A 316 -30.38 28.10 -9.44
CA SER A 316 -29.15 28.42 -10.19
C SER A 316 -28.16 29.31 -9.42
N LEU A 317 -28.63 30.08 -8.43
CA LEU A 317 -27.81 30.86 -7.51
C LEU A 317 -27.83 30.27 -6.09
N SER A 318 -28.15 28.98 -5.96
CA SER A 318 -28.17 28.27 -4.69
C SER A 318 -27.02 27.26 -4.61
N VAL A 319 -26.59 26.95 -3.39
CA VAL A 319 -25.52 25.99 -3.12
C VAL A 319 -25.86 25.08 -1.94
N ILE A 320 -25.30 23.88 -1.97
CA ILE A 320 -25.30 22.94 -0.86
C ILE A 320 -23.85 22.80 -0.39
N ILE A 321 -23.60 22.89 0.91
CA ILE A 321 -22.24 22.77 1.48
C ILE A 321 -22.13 21.50 2.33
N ASN A 322 -20.92 20.99 2.58
CA ASN A 322 -20.73 19.92 3.57
C ASN A 322 -20.57 20.45 5.00
N GLU A 323 -20.58 19.55 5.99
CA GLU A 323 -20.41 19.90 7.40
C GLU A 323 -19.06 20.56 7.67
N THR A 324 -17.99 20.08 7.02
CA THR A 324 -16.66 20.70 7.16
C THR A 324 -16.65 22.15 6.66
N ALA A 325 -17.27 22.45 5.50
CA ALA A 325 -17.38 23.83 5.02
C ALA A 325 -18.20 24.71 5.98
N ALA A 326 -19.33 24.21 6.48
CA ALA A 326 -20.14 24.93 7.47
C ALA A 326 -19.35 25.23 8.76
N LYS A 327 -18.49 24.30 9.20
CA LYS A 327 -17.63 24.46 10.36
C LYS A 327 -16.54 25.52 10.13
N ASP A 328 -15.84 25.45 8.99
CA ASP A 328 -14.74 26.37 8.66
C ASP A 328 -15.23 27.81 8.42
N LEU A 329 -16.48 27.97 7.96
CA LEU A 329 -17.16 29.26 7.88
C LEU A 329 -17.65 29.77 9.24
N GLY A 330 -17.55 28.98 10.31
CA GLY A 330 -18.08 29.31 11.64
C GLY A 330 -19.60 29.26 11.72
N TRP A 331 -20.26 28.59 10.78
CA TRP A 331 -21.71 28.59 10.63
C TRP A 331 -22.39 27.39 11.29
N ASN A 332 -21.68 26.30 11.53
CA ASN A 332 -22.17 25.11 12.23
C ASN A 332 -23.63 24.76 11.81
N ASN A 333 -24.57 24.76 12.77
CA ASN A 333 -25.98 24.41 12.55
C ASN A 333 -26.87 25.60 12.08
N HIS A 334 -26.28 26.74 11.73
CA HIS A 334 -26.98 27.94 11.27
C HIS A 334 -26.46 28.36 9.89
N SER A 335 -26.39 27.40 8.97
CA SER A 335 -25.83 27.61 7.63
C SER A 335 -26.88 28.01 6.59
N LEU A 336 -28.14 27.64 6.80
CA LEU A 336 -29.22 27.85 5.84
C LEU A 336 -29.54 29.34 5.63
N GLY A 337 -29.74 29.71 4.36
CA GLY A 337 -30.13 31.05 3.93
C GLY A 337 -29.00 32.08 3.89
N LYS A 338 -27.81 31.74 4.40
CA LYS A 338 -26.61 32.59 4.32
C LYS A 338 -26.10 32.67 2.89
N ILE A 339 -25.38 33.76 2.61
CA ILE A 339 -24.85 34.05 1.29
C ILE A 339 -23.33 33.83 1.30
N LEU A 340 -22.85 33.12 0.28
CA LEU A 340 -21.45 32.90 -0.02
C LEU A 340 -21.11 33.59 -1.33
N THR A 341 -20.05 34.37 -1.36
CA THR A 341 -19.58 35.01 -2.59
C THR A 341 -18.27 34.37 -3.02
N ASN A 342 -18.15 34.04 -4.30
CA ASN A 342 -16.91 33.49 -4.86
C ASN A 342 -15.95 34.61 -5.30
N LYS A 343 -14.76 34.21 -5.75
CA LYS A 343 -13.74 35.14 -6.26
C LYS A 343 -14.18 35.97 -7.47
N ASP A 344 -15.14 35.50 -8.25
CA ASP A 344 -15.67 36.20 -9.44
C ASP A 344 -16.87 37.10 -9.09
N ASN A 345 -17.07 37.43 -7.81
CA ASN A 345 -18.21 38.20 -7.28
C ASN A 345 -19.59 37.62 -7.61
N LYS A 346 -19.69 36.29 -7.75
CA LYS A 346 -20.97 35.58 -7.80
C LYS A 346 -21.39 35.17 -6.40
N SER A 347 -22.56 35.64 -5.98
CA SER A 347 -23.16 35.30 -4.69
C SER A 347 -24.11 34.11 -4.83
N TYR A 348 -24.00 33.18 -3.89
CA TYR A 348 -24.77 31.96 -3.81
C TYR A 348 -25.46 31.85 -2.46
N ARG A 349 -26.72 31.40 -2.44
CA ARG A 349 -27.48 31.16 -1.22
C ARG A 349 -27.33 29.72 -0.76
N VAL A 350 -26.95 29.50 0.50
CA VAL A 350 -26.90 28.15 1.08
C VAL A 350 -28.32 27.64 1.31
N ILE A 351 -28.69 26.54 0.65
CA ILE A 351 -30.03 25.92 0.77
C ILE A 351 -30.03 24.56 1.47
N GLY A 352 -28.85 23.97 1.65
CA GLY A 352 -28.70 22.67 2.31
C GLY A 352 -27.29 22.45 2.84
N VAL A 353 -27.20 21.56 3.81
CA VAL A 353 -25.94 21.02 4.33
C VAL A 353 -25.96 19.51 4.18
N VAL A 354 -25.02 18.94 3.43
CA VAL A 354 -24.82 17.49 3.31
C VAL A 354 -23.89 17.01 4.43
N LYS A 355 -24.13 15.81 4.96
CA LYS A 355 -23.19 15.18 5.90
C LYS A 355 -21.83 14.97 5.23
N ASP A 356 -20.77 15.01 6.03
CA ASP A 356 -19.43 14.77 5.50
C ASP A 356 -19.29 13.38 4.88
N PHE A 357 -18.60 13.33 3.74
CA PHE A 357 -18.37 12.12 2.95
C PHE A 357 -16.94 12.10 2.43
N HIS A 358 -16.40 10.90 2.23
CA HIS A 358 -15.02 10.67 1.81
C HIS A 358 -14.88 10.72 0.29
N PHE A 359 -14.80 11.93 -0.26
CA PHE A 359 -14.62 12.15 -1.70
C PHE A 359 -13.16 12.16 -2.18
N ARG A 360 -12.22 11.85 -1.29
CA ARG A 360 -10.79 11.68 -1.55
C ARG A 360 -10.27 10.42 -0.87
N SER A 361 -8.98 10.15 -1.04
CA SER A 361 -8.27 9.12 -0.30
C SER A 361 -8.55 9.23 1.20
N LEU A 362 -8.75 8.09 1.87
CA LEU A 362 -8.93 8.01 3.32
C LEU A 362 -7.70 8.48 4.12
N HIS A 363 -6.57 8.69 3.43
CA HIS A 363 -5.38 9.31 4.00
C HIS A 363 -5.53 10.83 4.19
N GLU A 364 -6.48 11.47 3.50
CA GLU A 364 -6.76 12.89 3.59
C GLU A 364 -7.94 13.15 4.53
N GLN A 365 -7.87 14.29 5.24
CA GLN A 365 -9.03 14.79 5.97
C GLN A 365 -10.08 15.29 4.98
N ILE A 366 -11.36 15.14 5.37
CA ILE A 366 -12.48 15.67 4.59
C ILE A 366 -12.30 17.18 4.49
N SER A 367 -12.27 17.70 3.27
CA SER A 367 -12.08 19.13 2.99
C SER A 367 -13.43 19.84 2.81
N PRO A 368 -13.49 21.17 2.97
CA PRO A 368 -14.66 21.96 2.60
C PRO A 368 -15.10 21.76 1.14
N LEU A 369 -16.40 21.53 0.93
CA LEU A 369 -16.98 21.27 -0.38
C LEU A 369 -18.28 22.09 -0.58
N VAL A 370 -18.45 22.60 -1.79
CA VAL A 370 -19.62 23.34 -2.25
C VAL A 370 -20.18 22.67 -3.49
N MET A 371 -21.43 22.22 -3.45
CA MET A 371 -22.18 21.75 -4.61
C MET A 371 -22.94 22.91 -5.23
N VAL A 372 -22.81 23.06 -6.55
CA VAL A 372 -23.48 24.08 -7.36
C VAL A 372 -24.31 23.36 -8.43
N LEU A 373 -25.55 23.82 -8.63
CA LEU A 373 -26.42 23.31 -9.68
C LEU A 373 -25.83 23.64 -11.05
N SER A 374 -25.60 22.62 -11.89
CA SER A 374 -25.03 22.80 -13.23
C SER A 374 -25.53 21.74 -14.21
N ASP A 375 -25.94 22.20 -15.38
CA ASP A 375 -26.32 21.35 -16.52
C ASP A 375 -25.12 21.08 -17.48
N GLN A 376 -23.89 21.45 -17.08
CA GLN A 376 -22.72 21.36 -17.97
C GLN A 376 -22.14 19.95 -18.03
N ALA A 377 -22.01 19.41 -19.24
CA ALA A 377 -21.49 18.09 -19.58
C ALA A 377 -20.25 17.63 -18.78
N GLY A 378 -20.33 16.42 -18.23
CA GLY A 378 -19.26 15.73 -17.52
C GLY A 378 -19.39 14.23 -17.69
N SER A 379 -19.98 13.56 -16.70
CA SER A 379 -20.32 12.14 -16.74
C SER A 379 -21.76 11.92 -16.29
N LEU A 380 -22.39 10.89 -16.87
CA LEU A 380 -23.65 10.35 -16.42
C LEU A 380 -23.39 9.28 -15.35
N ILE A 381 -24.01 9.45 -14.20
CA ILE A 381 -23.92 8.58 -13.03
C ILE A 381 -25.26 7.85 -12.88
N LEU A 382 -25.26 6.55 -13.14
CA LEU A 382 -26.46 5.73 -13.19
C LEU A 382 -26.50 4.83 -11.96
N LYS A 383 -27.56 4.94 -11.15
CA LYS A 383 -27.86 3.94 -10.12
C LYS A 383 -28.66 2.81 -10.75
N THR A 384 -28.08 1.62 -10.81
CA THR A 384 -28.76 0.44 -11.38
C THR A 384 -29.44 -0.39 -10.29
N GLN A 385 -30.47 -1.14 -10.68
CA GLN A 385 -31.20 -2.06 -9.79
C GLN A 385 -31.35 -3.48 -10.37
N THR A 386 -30.64 -3.76 -11.46
CA THR A 386 -30.65 -5.07 -12.13
C THR A 386 -29.50 -5.95 -11.66
N THR A 387 -29.74 -7.26 -11.59
CA THR A 387 -28.67 -8.26 -11.42
C THR A 387 -28.00 -8.62 -12.75
N ASP A 388 -28.71 -8.45 -13.86
CA ASP A 388 -28.20 -8.70 -15.22
C ASP A 388 -27.56 -7.41 -15.78
N MET A 389 -26.37 -7.10 -15.26
CA MET A 389 -25.59 -5.92 -15.66
C MET A 389 -25.05 -6.03 -17.08
N GLU A 390 -24.74 -7.24 -17.54
CA GLU A 390 -24.19 -7.47 -18.88
C GLU A 390 -25.18 -7.03 -19.97
N LYS A 391 -26.44 -7.47 -19.88
CA LYS A 391 -27.48 -7.03 -20.84
C LYS A 391 -27.79 -5.55 -20.73
N LEU A 392 -27.66 -4.95 -19.55
CA LEU A 392 -27.82 -3.51 -19.40
C LEU A 392 -26.71 -2.79 -20.17
N ILE A 393 -25.45 -3.14 -19.91
CA ILE A 393 -24.27 -2.54 -20.56
C ILE A 393 -24.34 -2.71 -22.09
N GLN A 394 -24.71 -3.89 -22.60
CA GLN A 394 -24.87 -4.11 -24.04
C GLN A 394 -25.93 -3.16 -24.65
N LYS A 395 -27.07 -2.98 -23.98
CA LYS A 395 -28.10 -2.03 -24.43
C LYS A 395 -27.57 -0.59 -24.39
N LEU A 396 -26.91 -0.18 -23.30
CA LEU A 396 -26.31 1.15 -23.17
C LEU A 396 -25.29 1.43 -24.27
N ALA A 397 -24.41 0.46 -24.55
CA ALA A 397 -23.44 0.54 -25.64
C ALA A 397 -24.11 0.67 -27.01
N SER A 398 -25.18 -0.11 -27.27
CA SER A 398 -25.93 -0.04 -28.52
C SER A 398 -26.63 1.31 -28.71
N LEU A 399 -27.19 1.85 -27.61
CA LEU A 399 -27.84 3.15 -27.60
C LEU A 399 -26.83 4.27 -27.82
N TYR A 400 -25.68 4.21 -27.16
CA TYR A 400 -24.60 5.18 -27.32
C TYR A 400 -24.09 5.22 -28.76
N ARG A 401 -23.89 4.05 -29.40
CA ARG A 401 -23.45 3.94 -30.81
C ARG A 401 -24.44 4.49 -31.83
N SER A 402 -25.70 4.71 -31.45
CA SER A 402 -26.69 5.34 -32.34
C SER A 402 -26.47 6.85 -32.51
N PHE A 403 -25.66 7.46 -31.64
CA PHE A 403 -25.30 8.87 -31.72
C PHE A 403 -24.00 9.08 -32.52
N PRO A 404 -23.88 10.20 -33.26
CA PRO A 404 -22.67 10.51 -34.01
C PRO A 404 -21.54 10.95 -33.06
N THR A 405 -20.75 10.00 -32.59
CA THR A 405 -19.56 10.24 -31.75
C THR A 405 -18.36 9.47 -32.27
N ASP A 406 -17.21 10.14 -32.40
CA ASP A 406 -15.95 9.49 -32.82
C ASP A 406 -15.28 8.68 -31.69
N ILE A 407 -15.81 8.78 -30.47
CA ILE A 407 -15.25 8.16 -29.27
C ILE A 407 -16.05 6.90 -28.93
N PRO A 408 -15.40 5.74 -28.75
CA PRO A 408 -16.10 4.50 -28.42
C PRO A 408 -16.77 4.57 -27.05
N PHE A 409 -17.87 3.83 -26.90
CA PHE A 409 -18.54 3.65 -25.61
C PHE A 409 -17.55 3.15 -24.56
N SER A 410 -17.43 3.88 -23.46
CA SER A 410 -16.65 3.51 -22.29
C SER A 410 -17.51 3.67 -21.04
N TYR A 411 -17.22 2.84 -20.04
CA TYR A 411 -17.91 2.90 -18.75
C TYR A 411 -16.94 2.49 -17.65
N SER A 412 -17.25 2.90 -16.42
CA SER A 412 -16.57 2.39 -15.23
C SER A 412 -17.56 2.25 -14.09
N PHE A 413 -17.32 1.30 -13.20
CA PHE A 413 -18.10 1.20 -11.97
C PHE A 413 -17.46 2.03 -10.86
N LEU A 414 -18.29 2.67 -10.03
CA LEU A 414 -17.78 3.52 -8.95
C LEU A 414 -17.05 2.71 -7.87
N ASP A 415 -17.46 1.48 -7.60
CA ASP A 415 -16.75 0.56 -6.69
C ASP A 415 -15.38 0.12 -7.25
N GLU A 416 -15.28 -0.08 -8.56
CA GLU A 416 -14.02 -0.36 -9.23
C GLU A 416 -13.08 0.85 -9.18
N ARG A 417 -13.58 2.07 -9.44
CA ARG A 417 -12.79 3.30 -9.29
C ARG A 417 -12.31 3.50 -7.85
N TYR A 418 -13.15 3.19 -6.88
CA TYR A 418 -12.78 3.18 -5.47
C TYR A 418 -11.68 2.15 -5.20
N ALA A 419 -11.80 0.92 -5.71
CA ALA A 419 -10.78 -0.11 -5.56
C ALA A 419 -9.45 0.27 -6.26
N GLN A 420 -9.51 0.93 -7.42
CA GLN A 420 -8.36 1.46 -8.15
C GLN A 420 -7.60 2.50 -7.32
N THR A 421 -8.30 3.32 -6.54
CA THR A 421 -7.69 4.31 -5.64
C THR A 421 -6.75 3.68 -4.61
N TYR A 422 -7.01 2.42 -4.20
CA TYR A 422 -6.22 1.70 -3.18
C TYR A 422 -5.42 0.51 -3.74
N GLN A 423 -5.20 0.48 -5.07
CA GLN A 423 -4.49 -0.64 -5.69
C GLN A 423 -3.05 -0.77 -5.22
N ALA A 424 -2.37 0.34 -4.93
CA ALA A 424 -0.99 0.33 -4.47
C ALA A 424 -0.86 -0.37 -3.12
N GLU A 425 -1.78 -0.08 -2.20
CA GLU A 425 -1.87 -0.66 -0.86
C GLU A 425 -2.25 -2.14 -0.95
N VAL A 426 -3.20 -2.52 -1.81
CA VAL A 426 -3.56 -3.93 -2.05
C VAL A 426 -2.37 -4.73 -2.60
N LYS A 427 -1.65 -4.19 -3.59
CA LYS A 427 -0.44 -4.81 -4.15
C LYS A 427 0.64 -4.96 -3.08
N THR A 428 0.86 -3.92 -2.27
CA THR A 428 1.80 -3.92 -1.16
C THR A 428 1.43 -4.97 -0.11
N GLY A 429 0.17 -5.03 0.31
CA GLY A 429 -0.33 -6.03 1.26
C GLY A 429 -0.14 -7.47 0.78
N LYS A 430 -0.36 -7.73 -0.52
CA LYS A 430 -0.09 -9.04 -1.14
C LYS A 430 1.40 -9.40 -1.08
N LEU A 431 2.29 -8.48 -1.47
CA LEU A 431 3.74 -8.70 -1.42
C LEU A 431 4.22 -8.96 0.01
N LEU A 432 3.75 -8.16 0.98
CA LEU A 432 4.04 -8.34 2.39
C LEU A 432 3.60 -9.72 2.90
N SER A 433 2.41 -10.16 2.51
CA SER A 433 1.89 -11.48 2.90
C SER A 433 2.75 -12.63 2.37
N ILE A 434 3.22 -12.52 1.12
CA ILE A 434 4.13 -13.51 0.52
C ILE A 434 5.47 -13.53 1.26
N PHE A 435 6.06 -12.36 1.52
CA PHE A 435 7.33 -12.27 2.23
C PHE A 435 7.24 -12.75 3.67
N ALA A 436 6.15 -12.46 4.38
CA ALA A 436 5.89 -13.01 5.70
C ALA A 436 5.79 -14.54 5.66
N GLY A 437 5.04 -15.10 4.70
CA GLY A 437 4.94 -16.55 4.50
C GLY A 437 6.29 -17.22 4.25
N LEU A 438 7.11 -16.66 3.35
CA LEU A 438 8.47 -17.14 3.08
C LEU A 438 9.37 -17.04 4.33
N THR A 439 9.25 -15.95 5.09
CA THR A 439 10.02 -15.75 6.32
C THR A 439 9.69 -16.81 7.37
N ILE A 440 8.40 -17.09 7.58
CA ILE A 440 7.93 -18.13 8.49
C ILE A 440 8.48 -19.49 8.06
N PHE A 441 8.38 -19.80 6.76
CA PHE A 441 8.89 -21.05 6.21
C PHE A 441 10.38 -21.25 6.49
N VAL A 442 11.21 -20.23 6.20
CA VAL A 442 12.65 -20.26 6.49
C VAL A 442 12.91 -20.37 7.99
N ALA A 443 12.13 -19.67 8.82
CA ALA A 443 12.30 -19.71 10.27
C ALA A 443 11.99 -21.10 10.85
N CYS A 444 10.94 -21.75 10.37
CA CYS A 444 10.56 -23.11 10.75
C CYS A 444 11.62 -24.14 10.34
N LEU A 445 12.22 -24.01 9.16
CA LEU A 445 13.33 -24.89 8.73
C LEU A 445 14.51 -24.83 9.70
N GLY A 446 14.83 -23.64 10.22
CA GLY A 446 15.91 -23.48 11.20
C GLY A 446 15.60 -24.11 12.54
N LEU A 447 14.37 -23.95 13.03
CA LEU A 447 13.93 -24.62 14.26
C LEU A 447 13.95 -26.14 14.09
N PHE A 448 13.47 -26.64 12.95
CA PHE A 448 13.45 -28.05 12.64
C PHE A 448 14.86 -28.66 12.63
N GLY A 449 15.83 -27.98 11.99
CA GLY A 449 17.21 -28.42 12.01
C GLY A 449 17.84 -28.43 13.40
N LEU A 450 17.49 -27.45 14.25
CA LEU A 450 17.91 -27.43 15.65
C LEU A 450 17.29 -28.58 16.46
N ALA A 451 15.99 -28.87 16.24
CA ALA A 451 15.29 -29.97 16.89
C ALA A 451 15.93 -31.32 16.51
N ILE A 452 16.22 -31.54 15.23
CA ILE A 452 16.95 -32.72 14.75
C ILE A 452 18.32 -32.84 15.43
N PHE A 453 19.04 -31.73 15.57
CA PHE A 453 20.34 -31.73 16.25
C PHE A 453 20.23 -32.13 17.72
N THR A 454 19.32 -31.51 18.47
CA THR A 454 19.09 -31.83 19.88
C THR A 454 18.64 -33.29 20.05
N ALA A 455 17.78 -33.79 19.17
CA ALA A 455 17.37 -35.19 19.15
C ALA A 455 18.57 -36.14 18.92
N ASN A 456 19.44 -35.80 17.97
CA ASN A 456 20.67 -36.58 17.71
C ASN A 456 21.63 -36.55 18.89
N GLN A 457 21.78 -35.42 19.58
CA GLN A 457 22.64 -35.29 20.76
C GLN A 457 22.10 -36.11 21.94
N ARG A 458 20.78 -36.17 22.10
CA ARG A 458 20.10 -36.92 23.16
C ARG A 458 19.76 -38.36 22.77
N LYS A 459 20.25 -38.87 21.64
CA LYS A 459 19.90 -40.22 21.14
C LYS A 459 20.16 -41.34 22.16
N LYS A 460 21.31 -41.32 22.86
CA LYS A 460 21.60 -42.29 23.93
C LYS A 460 20.70 -42.12 25.15
N GLU A 461 20.42 -40.89 25.56
CA GLU A 461 19.53 -40.59 26.68
C GLU A 461 18.09 -41.05 26.39
N ILE A 462 17.58 -40.73 25.20
CA ILE A 462 16.26 -41.16 24.72
C ILE A 462 16.20 -42.68 24.62
N GLY A 463 17.27 -43.32 24.15
CA GLY A 463 17.38 -44.79 24.12
C GLY A 463 17.28 -45.41 25.51
N ILE A 464 18.01 -44.87 26.49
CA ILE A 464 17.92 -45.34 27.89
C ILE A 464 16.50 -45.13 28.44
N ARG A 465 15.90 -43.95 28.23
CA ARG A 465 14.52 -43.69 28.69
C ARG A 465 13.51 -44.64 28.06
N LYS A 466 13.65 -44.99 26.77
CA LYS A 466 12.79 -45.98 26.10
C LYS A 466 12.94 -47.37 26.72
N VAL A 467 14.17 -47.80 27.01
CA VAL A 467 14.41 -49.09 27.70
C VAL A 467 13.83 -49.10 29.11
N VAL A 468 13.80 -47.94 29.78
CA VAL A 468 13.24 -47.75 31.13
C VAL A 468 11.72 -47.51 31.12
N GLY A 469 11.05 -47.61 29.95
CA GLY A 469 9.58 -47.62 29.85
C GLY A 469 8.93 -46.29 29.45
N ALA A 470 9.69 -45.30 28.98
CA ALA A 470 9.08 -44.12 28.36
C ALA A 470 8.38 -44.48 27.03
N THR A 471 7.06 -44.25 26.93
CA THR A 471 6.31 -44.34 25.67
C THR A 471 6.63 -43.16 24.75
N VAL A 472 6.42 -43.38 23.44
CA VAL A 472 6.91 -42.57 22.28
C VAL A 472 7.02 -41.08 22.52
#